data_AF-F8V390-F1
#
_entry.id   AF-F8V390-F1
#
_cell.length_a   1.000
_cell.length_b   1.000
_cell.length_c   1.000
_cell.angle_alpha   90.00
_cell.angle_beta   90.00
_cell.angle_gamma   90.00
#
_symmetry.space_group_name_H-M   'P 1'
#
loop_
_entity.id
_entity.type
_entity.pdbx_description
1 polymer ?
#
loop_
_entity_poly.entity_id
_entity_poly.type
_entity_poly.pdbx_seq_one_letter_code
_entity_poly.pdbx_strand_id
1 'polypeptide(L)'
;GWYDAGDYNKYIVNSSITNYTLLLFYQMFPEYCSSLDLNIPESGNDIPDLVDELLWNLKWYLTMQDPADGGVYHKLTNLQFCGFVMPHEATDQRYVVMKSTAATLDFAAVTAMAYRVFANDPSSELRALATTCLEASDRAMNWAGTHPDVIYRQPADVGTGAYGDDHLADELFWAKAERALAKGTLPANGFLDGVSAVTPSWNQSATLGLISLALSSDEAFAPLRETAGSMLVSYADELLVKAGQCPYRISLDHFAWGSTSDVANHAMMKLIAMRLTGSDRYLPSIQADLNWLLGTNPTGYCFVTGFGTLSPMNIHHRPSGADGVPEPVPGFLVGGPNTVVMNDCQPPVQRSTFPAKSYTDVECSYSTNEIAINWNAPLA
;
A
#
# COMPACT_ATOMS: atom_id res chain seq x y z
N GLY A 1 -7.25 -0.13 13.35
CA GLY A 1 -7.45 -0.08 11.89
C GLY A 1 -7.42 1.35 11.44
N TRP A 2 -6.66 1.62 10.39
CA TRP A 2 -6.38 2.97 9.92
C TRP A 2 -7.53 3.57 9.15
N TYR A 3 -7.67 4.89 9.25
CA TYR A 3 -8.34 5.66 8.21
C TYR A 3 -7.49 5.61 6.95
N ASP A 4 -8.14 5.40 5.81
CA ASP A 4 -7.43 5.13 4.57
C ASP A 4 -6.67 6.34 4.02
N ALA A 5 -7.30 7.50 4.12
CA ALA A 5 -6.88 8.70 3.44
C ALA A 5 -7.31 9.95 4.22
N GLY A 6 -7.69 11.01 3.51
CA GLY A 6 -8.26 12.21 4.09
C GLY A 6 -9.62 11.99 4.74
N ASP A 7 -10.28 10.86 4.48
CA ASP A 7 -11.58 10.45 5.03
C ASP A 7 -11.45 9.49 6.22
N TYR A 8 -12.58 9.09 6.81
CA TYR A 8 -12.60 8.15 7.95
C TYR A 8 -12.94 6.72 7.56
N ASN A 9 -13.01 6.45 6.27
CA ASN A 9 -13.40 5.15 5.73
C ASN A 9 -12.19 4.21 5.69
N LYS A 10 -12.46 2.91 5.58
CA LYS A 10 -11.43 1.87 5.62
C LYS A 10 -11.71 0.84 4.56
N TYR A 11 -10.73 0.54 3.72
CA TYR A 11 -10.91 -0.26 2.51
C TYR A 11 -9.94 -1.44 2.54
N ILE A 12 -10.45 -2.65 2.30
CA ILE A 12 -9.60 -3.85 2.41
C ILE A 12 -8.53 -3.82 1.32
N VAL A 13 -8.90 -3.64 0.05
CA VAL A 13 -7.98 -3.65 -1.08
C VAL A 13 -6.79 -2.71 -0.88
N ASN A 14 -7.04 -1.44 -0.57
CA ASN A 14 -5.96 -0.47 -0.31
C ASN A 14 -5.15 -0.76 0.96
N SER A 15 -5.84 -1.24 2.01
CA SER A 15 -5.17 -1.66 3.24
C SER A 15 -4.28 -2.89 3.02
N SER A 16 -4.59 -3.75 2.05
CA SER A 16 -3.84 -4.97 1.78
C SER A 16 -2.43 -4.68 1.28
N ILE A 17 -2.30 -3.82 0.26
CA ILE A 17 -0.99 -3.40 -0.25
C ILE A 17 -0.20 -2.65 0.82
N THR A 18 -0.87 -1.84 1.65
CA THR A 18 -0.24 -1.14 2.78
C THR A 18 0.33 -2.12 3.81
N ASN A 19 -0.48 -3.08 4.27
CA ASN A 19 -0.03 -4.10 5.22
C ASN A 19 1.12 -4.94 4.64
N TYR A 20 1.01 -5.34 3.37
CA TYR A 20 2.05 -6.10 2.68
C TYR A 20 3.37 -5.34 2.67
N THR A 21 3.36 -4.07 2.26
CA THR A 21 4.59 -3.26 2.17
C THR A 21 5.25 -3.06 3.54
N LEU A 22 4.47 -2.86 4.60
CA LEU A 22 5.03 -2.75 5.96
C LEU A 22 5.53 -4.10 6.52
N LEU A 23 4.85 -5.21 6.21
CA LEU A 23 5.35 -6.55 6.52
C LEU A 23 6.66 -6.84 5.76
N LEU A 24 6.74 -6.43 4.50
CA LEU A 24 7.95 -6.54 3.68
C LEU A 24 9.08 -5.69 4.25
N PHE A 25 8.78 -4.47 4.69
CA PHE A 25 9.74 -3.57 5.32
C PHE A 25 10.35 -4.22 6.57
N TYR A 26 9.50 -4.75 7.46
CA TYR A 26 9.95 -5.48 8.65
C TYR A 26 10.76 -6.74 8.29
N GLN A 27 10.32 -7.52 7.28
CA GLN A 27 11.05 -8.70 6.82
C GLN A 27 12.44 -8.36 6.24
N MET A 28 12.54 -7.25 5.50
CA MET A 28 13.77 -6.86 4.83
C MET A 28 14.75 -6.17 5.78
N PHE A 29 14.28 -5.38 6.73
CA PHE A 29 15.11 -4.55 7.61
C PHE A 29 14.76 -4.73 9.09
N PRO A 30 14.78 -5.96 9.62
CA PRO A 30 14.30 -6.24 10.97
C PRO A 30 15.09 -5.51 12.06
N GLU A 31 16.41 -5.35 11.90
CA GLU A 31 17.24 -4.63 12.88
C GLU A 31 16.91 -3.14 12.92
N TYR A 32 16.67 -2.52 11.75
CA TYR A 32 16.27 -1.11 11.68
C TYR A 32 14.91 -0.92 12.35
N CYS A 33 13.93 -1.75 11.99
CA CYS A 33 12.58 -1.69 12.53
C CYS A 33 12.54 -1.92 14.05
N SER A 34 13.39 -2.81 14.57
CA SER A 34 13.52 -3.06 16.02
C SER A 34 14.16 -1.89 16.79
N SER A 35 14.81 -0.97 16.08
CA SER A 35 15.45 0.21 16.68
C SER A 35 14.60 1.49 16.60
N LEU A 36 13.46 1.42 15.89
CA LEU A 36 12.54 2.55 15.79
C LEU A 36 11.83 2.78 17.12
N ASP A 37 11.83 4.04 17.55
CA ASP A 37 10.98 4.55 18.63
C ASP A 37 10.03 5.56 17.98
N LEU A 38 8.77 5.14 17.82
CA LEU A 38 7.72 5.92 17.16
C LEU A 38 6.91 6.74 18.18
N ASN A 39 7.18 6.59 19.49
CA ASN A 39 6.44 7.24 20.57
C ASN A 39 4.91 7.02 20.44
N ILE A 40 4.52 5.77 20.25
CA ILE A 40 3.13 5.30 20.23
C ILE A 40 2.71 4.74 21.61
N PRO A 41 1.41 4.54 21.89
CA PRO A 41 0.96 4.03 23.19
C PRO A 41 1.60 2.69 23.61
N GLU A 42 1.99 1.87 22.63
CA GLU A 42 2.63 0.58 22.80
C GLU A 42 4.15 0.66 23.02
N SER A 43 4.78 1.81 22.76
CA SER A 43 6.24 1.98 22.84
C SER A 43 6.80 1.55 24.19
N GLY A 44 7.89 0.78 24.15
CA GLY A 44 8.57 0.23 25.34
C GLY A 44 8.05 -1.14 25.79
N ASN A 45 7.19 -1.78 25.02
CA ASN A 45 6.87 -3.20 25.17
C ASN A 45 7.96 -4.09 24.49
N ASP A 46 7.70 -5.39 24.35
CA ASP A 46 8.63 -6.37 23.73
C ASP A 46 8.43 -6.54 22.21
N ILE A 47 7.61 -5.71 21.58
CA ILE A 47 7.28 -5.75 20.14
C ILE A 47 7.85 -4.46 19.50
N PRO A 48 8.50 -4.52 18.32
CA PRO A 48 8.95 -3.32 17.64
C PRO A 48 7.78 -2.37 17.33
N ASP A 49 7.94 -1.07 17.57
CA ASP A 49 6.87 -0.08 17.38
C ASP A 49 6.23 -0.13 15.98
N LEU A 50 7.02 -0.37 14.93
CA LEU A 50 6.51 -0.58 13.57
C LEU A 50 5.53 -1.77 13.50
N VAL A 51 5.86 -2.86 14.19
CA VAL A 51 5.02 -4.05 14.25
C VAL A 51 3.77 -3.75 15.07
N ASP A 52 3.86 -3.01 16.18
CA ASP A 52 2.67 -2.60 16.94
C ASP A 52 1.70 -1.74 16.11
N GLU A 53 2.20 -0.76 15.36
CA GLU A 53 1.38 0.02 14.44
C GLU A 53 0.73 -0.89 13.37
N LEU A 54 1.47 -1.86 12.84
CA LEU A 54 0.95 -2.86 11.92
C LEU A 54 -0.13 -3.74 12.57
N LEU A 55 0.04 -4.12 13.84
CA LEU A 55 -0.94 -4.88 14.61
C LEU A 55 -2.24 -4.11 14.80
N TRP A 56 -2.17 -2.79 15.01
CA TRP A 56 -3.35 -1.93 15.11
C TRP A 56 -4.25 -2.11 13.87
N ASN A 57 -3.65 -2.21 12.69
CA ASN A 57 -4.39 -2.42 11.47
C ASN A 57 -4.79 -3.87 11.23
N LEU A 58 -3.87 -4.84 11.38
CA LEU A 58 -4.19 -6.26 11.22
C LEU A 58 -5.34 -6.72 12.13
N LYS A 59 -5.39 -6.23 13.37
CA LYS A 59 -6.49 -6.53 14.31
C LYS A 59 -7.85 -6.09 13.75
N TRP A 60 -7.95 -4.89 13.15
CA TRP A 60 -9.16 -4.46 12.44
C TRP A 60 -9.39 -5.25 11.15
N TYR A 61 -8.33 -5.46 10.37
CA TYR A 61 -8.36 -6.15 9.09
C TYR A 61 -9.00 -7.54 9.24
N LEU A 62 -8.61 -8.31 10.26
CA LEU A 62 -9.20 -9.61 10.60
C LEU A 62 -10.71 -9.55 10.90
N THR A 63 -11.23 -8.44 11.43
CA THR A 63 -12.67 -8.28 11.70
C THR A 63 -13.53 -8.11 10.45
N MET A 64 -12.90 -7.86 9.29
CA MET A 64 -13.60 -7.69 8.02
C MET A 64 -13.89 -9.03 7.31
N GLN A 65 -13.36 -10.15 7.83
CA GLN A 65 -13.75 -11.48 7.37
C GLN A 65 -15.08 -11.88 8.02
N ASP A 66 -16.04 -12.33 7.21
CA ASP A 66 -17.28 -12.90 7.68
C ASP A 66 -17.00 -14.25 8.38
N PRO A 67 -17.32 -14.38 9.68
CA PRO A 67 -17.04 -15.60 10.44
C PRO A 67 -17.88 -16.80 9.99
N ALA A 68 -18.98 -16.58 9.25
CA ALA A 68 -19.87 -17.66 8.82
C ALA A 68 -19.34 -18.41 7.59
N ASP A 69 -18.67 -17.72 6.65
CA ASP A 69 -18.27 -18.32 5.38
C ASP A 69 -16.83 -17.99 4.91
N GLY A 70 -16.14 -17.06 5.57
CA GLY A 70 -14.75 -16.73 5.26
C GLY A 70 -14.54 -15.67 4.19
N GLY A 71 -15.61 -15.18 3.54
CA GLY A 71 -15.51 -14.08 2.58
C GLY A 71 -15.26 -12.75 3.28
N VAL A 72 -14.67 -11.78 2.59
CA VAL A 72 -14.21 -10.52 3.20
C VAL A 72 -14.98 -9.34 2.64
N TYR A 73 -15.49 -8.50 3.54
CA TYR A 73 -16.18 -7.26 3.17
C TYR A 73 -15.21 -6.27 2.53
N HIS A 74 -15.61 -5.64 1.44
CA HIS A 74 -14.76 -4.80 0.61
C HIS A 74 -14.30 -3.54 1.35
N LYS A 75 -15.20 -2.91 2.12
CA LYS A 75 -14.92 -1.69 2.90
C LYS A 75 -15.87 -1.49 4.07
N LEU A 76 -15.41 -0.70 5.05
CA LEU A 76 -16.23 -0.13 6.14
C LEU A 76 -16.34 1.38 5.96
N THR A 77 -17.53 1.87 5.63
CA THR A 77 -17.70 3.25 5.18
C THR A 77 -19.02 3.89 5.60
N ASN A 78 -19.10 5.22 5.64
CA ASN A 78 -20.36 5.94 5.57
C ASN A 78 -20.98 5.83 4.17
N LEU A 79 -22.28 6.15 4.02
CA LEU A 79 -22.87 6.21 2.68
C LEU A 79 -22.25 7.34 1.84
N GLN A 80 -21.98 8.48 2.45
CA GLN A 80 -21.36 9.64 1.80
C GLN A 80 -20.15 10.09 2.61
N PHE A 81 -19.21 10.78 1.95
CA PHE A 81 -18.12 11.43 2.64
C PHE A 81 -18.66 12.45 3.65
N CYS A 82 -18.17 12.39 4.90
CA CYS A 82 -18.43 13.44 5.87
C CYS A 82 -17.62 14.72 5.53
N GLY A 83 -18.00 15.84 6.15
CA GLY A 83 -17.25 17.09 6.07
C GLY A 83 -15.91 17.05 6.83
N PHE A 84 -15.23 18.19 6.85
CA PHE A 84 -14.04 18.44 7.67
C PHE A 84 -14.48 18.68 9.12
N VAL A 85 -14.67 17.60 9.86
CA VAL A 85 -15.04 17.56 11.28
C VAL A 85 -14.08 16.63 12.01
N MET A 86 -13.93 16.75 13.33
CA MET A 86 -13.05 15.84 14.06
C MET A 86 -13.59 14.40 14.06
N PRO A 87 -12.74 13.37 14.21
CA PRO A 87 -13.17 11.97 14.11
C PRO A 87 -14.29 11.58 15.09
N HIS A 88 -14.33 12.20 16.27
CA HIS A 88 -15.36 11.96 17.28
C HIS A 88 -16.72 12.62 16.96
N GLU A 89 -16.75 13.57 16.04
CA GLU A 89 -17.95 14.26 15.57
C GLU A 89 -18.55 13.59 14.32
N ALA A 90 -17.75 12.81 13.59
CA ALA A 90 -18.19 11.97 12.48
C ALA A 90 -19.03 10.77 12.97
N THR A 91 -20.26 11.08 13.41
CA THR A 91 -21.18 10.16 14.10
C THR A 91 -22.15 9.43 13.17
N ASP A 92 -22.08 9.69 11.86
CA ASP A 92 -22.91 9.03 10.86
C ASP A 92 -22.75 7.51 10.91
N GLN A 93 -23.85 6.80 10.65
CA GLN A 93 -23.85 5.34 10.60
C GLN A 93 -22.85 4.84 9.53
N ARG A 94 -22.08 3.82 9.91
CA ARG A 94 -21.13 3.13 9.05
C ARG A 94 -21.65 1.75 8.65
N TYR A 95 -21.23 1.29 7.47
CA TYR A 95 -21.69 0.09 6.81
C TYR A 95 -20.49 -0.74 6.36
N VAL A 96 -20.52 -2.04 6.64
CA VAL A 96 -19.69 -3.01 5.92
C VAL A 96 -20.36 -3.27 4.57
N VAL A 97 -19.64 -2.99 3.48
CA VAL A 97 -20.22 -3.00 2.13
C VAL A 97 -19.66 -4.18 1.36
N MET A 98 -20.54 -5.13 1.01
CA MET A 98 -20.36 -6.24 0.06
C MET A 98 -19.11 -7.11 0.28
N LYS A 99 -19.26 -8.45 0.21
CA LYS A 99 -18.07 -9.31 0.07
C LYS A 99 -17.62 -9.33 -1.38
N SER A 100 -16.32 -9.19 -1.63
CA SER A 100 -15.77 -9.24 -3.00
C SER A 100 -14.59 -10.19 -3.11
N THR A 101 -14.38 -10.75 -4.30
CA THR A 101 -13.30 -11.70 -4.55
C THR A 101 -11.93 -11.06 -4.42
N ALA A 102 -11.72 -9.85 -4.98
CA ALA A 102 -10.47 -9.10 -4.81
C ALA A 102 -10.10 -8.90 -3.33
N ALA A 103 -11.02 -8.31 -2.54
CA ALA A 103 -10.80 -8.09 -1.11
C ALA A 103 -10.51 -9.39 -0.34
N THR A 104 -11.16 -10.50 -0.73
CA THR A 104 -10.95 -11.80 -0.08
C THR A 104 -9.60 -12.42 -0.46
N LEU A 105 -9.16 -12.29 -1.71
CA LEU A 105 -7.87 -12.78 -2.18
C LEU A 105 -6.71 -11.98 -1.59
N ASP A 106 -6.81 -10.65 -1.59
CA ASP A 106 -5.82 -9.78 -0.94
C ASP A 106 -5.68 -10.08 0.55
N PHE A 107 -6.82 -10.25 1.22
CA PHE A 107 -6.86 -10.66 2.61
C PHE A 107 -6.16 -11.99 2.83
N ALA A 108 -6.40 -12.97 1.97
CA ALA A 108 -5.72 -14.26 2.04
C ALA A 108 -4.21 -14.11 1.87
N ALA A 109 -3.75 -13.25 0.96
CA ALA A 109 -2.34 -12.98 0.71
C ALA A 109 -1.66 -12.35 1.94
N VAL A 110 -2.20 -11.24 2.44
CA VAL A 110 -1.65 -10.51 3.60
C VAL A 110 -1.63 -11.38 4.85
N THR A 111 -2.70 -12.13 5.12
CA THR A 111 -2.75 -12.99 6.31
C THR A 111 -1.81 -14.21 6.18
N ALA A 112 -1.59 -14.74 4.98
CA ALA A 112 -0.54 -15.74 4.76
C ALA A 112 0.87 -15.18 4.95
N MET A 113 1.13 -13.95 4.48
CA MET A 113 2.41 -13.27 4.70
C MET A 113 2.64 -12.99 6.19
N ALA A 114 1.63 -12.47 6.91
CA ALA A 114 1.71 -12.21 8.34
C ALA A 114 2.04 -13.49 9.12
N TYR A 115 1.48 -14.64 8.74
CA TYR A 115 1.88 -15.93 9.30
C TYR A 115 3.37 -16.20 9.10
N ARG A 116 3.89 -16.05 7.88
CA ARG A 116 5.31 -16.31 7.57
C ARG A 116 6.24 -15.42 8.38
N VAL A 117 5.88 -14.15 8.53
CA VAL A 117 6.69 -13.16 9.26
C VAL A 117 6.69 -13.44 10.78
N PHE A 118 5.53 -13.79 11.35
CA PHE A 118 5.37 -13.86 12.80
C PHE A 118 5.38 -15.27 13.41
N ALA A 119 5.31 -16.34 12.63
CA ALA A 119 5.18 -17.72 13.15
C ALA A 119 6.32 -18.15 14.09
N ASN A 120 7.53 -17.62 13.86
CA ASN A 120 8.72 -17.92 14.65
C ASN A 120 9.19 -16.74 15.52
N ASP A 121 8.36 -15.70 15.64
CA ASP A 121 8.69 -14.51 16.42
C ASP A 121 8.86 -14.85 17.91
N PRO A 122 9.79 -14.22 18.67
CA PRO A 122 9.93 -14.43 20.12
C PRO A 122 8.69 -14.05 20.93
N SER A 123 7.87 -13.11 20.46
CA SER A 123 6.62 -12.72 21.11
C SER A 123 5.54 -13.81 20.99
N SER A 124 4.99 -14.24 22.12
CA SER A 124 3.87 -15.19 22.12
C SER A 124 2.59 -14.61 21.53
N GLU A 125 2.39 -13.29 21.62
CA GLU A 125 1.25 -12.62 20.98
C GLU A 125 1.36 -12.72 19.45
N LEU A 126 2.54 -12.43 18.91
CA LEU A 126 2.79 -12.49 17.47
C LEU A 126 2.66 -13.92 16.93
N ARG A 127 3.16 -14.94 17.64
CA ARG A 127 2.95 -16.35 17.24
C ARG A 127 1.49 -16.76 17.26
N ALA A 128 0.71 -16.34 18.26
CA ALA A 128 -0.73 -16.65 18.31
C ALA A 128 -1.50 -15.95 17.19
N LEU A 129 -1.15 -14.70 16.88
CA LEU A 129 -1.68 -13.97 15.74
C LEU A 129 -1.33 -14.66 14.42
N ALA A 130 -0.08 -15.13 14.25
CA ALA A 130 0.35 -15.85 13.07
C ALA A 130 -0.55 -17.06 12.77
N THR A 131 -0.83 -17.89 13.79
CA THR A 131 -1.76 -19.02 13.65
C THR A 131 -3.15 -18.58 13.21
N THR A 132 -3.68 -17.52 13.85
CA THR A 132 -4.98 -16.94 13.49
C THR A 132 -5.01 -16.45 12.04
N CYS A 133 -3.94 -15.80 11.59
CA CYS A 133 -3.81 -15.31 10.23
C CYS A 133 -3.76 -16.45 9.21
N LEU A 134 -3.05 -17.55 9.47
CA LEU A 134 -3.04 -18.71 8.57
C LEU A 134 -4.44 -19.33 8.42
N GLU A 135 -5.17 -19.49 9.52
CA GLU A 135 -6.55 -19.99 9.50
C GLU A 135 -7.51 -19.03 8.77
N ALA A 136 -7.37 -17.73 8.98
CA ALA A 136 -8.17 -16.71 8.29
C ALA A 136 -7.91 -16.73 6.79
N SER A 137 -6.64 -16.84 6.39
CA SER A 137 -6.20 -17.02 5.01
C SER A 137 -6.83 -18.29 4.40
N ASP A 138 -7.01 -19.37 5.18
CA ASP A 138 -7.56 -20.64 4.71
C ASP A 138 -9.04 -20.51 4.37
N ARG A 139 -9.79 -19.87 5.26
CA ARG A 139 -11.21 -19.58 5.04
C ARG A 139 -11.41 -18.65 3.86
N ALA A 140 -10.57 -17.63 3.71
CA ALA A 140 -10.63 -16.69 2.59
C ALA A 140 -10.38 -17.38 1.25
N MET A 141 -9.35 -18.24 1.15
CA MET A 141 -9.10 -19.00 -0.08
C MET A 141 -10.21 -19.98 -0.41
N ASN A 142 -10.82 -20.63 0.58
CA ASN A 142 -11.96 -21.52 0.37
C ASN A 142 -13.18 -20.74 -0.16
N TRP A 143 -13.44 -19.56 0.40
CA TRP A 143 -14.52 -18.69 -0.08
C TRP A 143 -14.26 -18.23 -1.51
N ALA A 144 -13.07 -17.69 -1.81
CA ALA A 144 -12.71 -17.22 -3.14
C ALA A 144 -12.73 -18.34 -4.19
N GLY A 145 -12.37 -19.57 -3.82
CA GLY A 145 -12.46 -20.73 -4.72
C GLY A 145 -13.89 -21.12 -5.10
N THR A 146 -14.89 -20.77 -4.28
CA THR A 146 -16.32 -20.99 -4.57
C THR A 146 -17.03 -19.74 -5.11
N HIS A 147 -16.38 -18.59 -5.02
CA HIS A 147 -16.88 -17.28 -5.47
C HIS A 147 -15.79 -16.56 -6.31
N PRO A 148 -15.38 -17.13 -7.46
CA PRO A 148 -14.21 -16.64 -8.19
C PRO A 148 -14.44 -15.31 -8.92
N ASP A 149 -15.67 -14.83 -9.02
CA ASP A 149 -16.07 -13.71 -9.88
C ASP A 149 -17.06 -12.74 -9.21
N VAL A 150 -17.06 -12.64 -7.87
CA VAL A 150 -17.84 -11.65 -7.13
C VAL A 150 -17.12 -10.30 -7.20
N ILE A 151 -17.27 -9.65 -8.35
CA ILE A 151 -16.70 -8.33 -8.64
C ILE A 151 -17.40 -7.25 -7.82
N TYR A 152 -16.60 -6.41 -7.15
CA TYR A 152 -17.15 -5.27 -6.42
C TYR A 152 -17.75 -4.26 -7.39
N ARG A 153 -19.04 -3.95 -7.18
CA ARG A 153 -19.73 -2.87 -7.89
C ARG A 153 -20.30 -1.93 -6.85
N GLN A 154 -19.82 -0.69 -6.87
CA GLN A 154 -20.25 0.34 -5.92
C GLN A 154 -21.79 0.44 -5.93
N PRO A 155 -22.46 0.24 -4.77
CA PRO A 155 -23.90 0.48 -4.68
C PRO A 155 -24.23 1.94 -4.98
N ALA A 156 -25.39 2.19 -5.58
CA ALA A 156 -25.76 3.51 -6.11
C ALA A 156 -25.87 4.60 -5.03
N ASP A 157 -26.13 4.22 -3.78
CA ASP A 157 -26.27 5.10 -2.63
C ASP A 157 -24.96 5.30 -1.84
N VAL A 158 -23.86 4.64 -2.25
CA VAL A 158 -22.55 4.78 -1.63
C VAL A 158 -21.68 5.70 -2.49
N GLY A 159 -21.35 6.88 -1.98
CA GLY A 159 -20.54 7.93 -2.64
C GLY A 159 -19.08 7.98 -2.19
N THR A 160 -18.61 7.03 -1.39
CA THR A 160 -17.21 6.97 -0.89
C THR A 160 -16.29 6.21 -1.86
N GLY A 161 -14.98 6.19 -1.59
CA GLY A 161 -13.96 5.56 -2.44
C GLY A 161 -14.34 4.16 -2.91
N ALA A 162 -14.17 3.87 -4.20
CA ALA A 162 -14.65 2.63 -4.79
C ALA A 162 -13.66 1.48 -4.64
N TYR A 163 -12.36 1.72 -4.88
CA TYR A 163 -11.33 0.67 -4.96
C TYR A 163 -11.77 -0.57 -5.76
N GLY A 164 -12.47 -0.31 -6.87
CA GLY A 164 -13.00 -1.36 -7.74
C GLY A 164 -11.93 -1.92 -8.65
N ASP A 165 -11.95 -3.24 -8.81
CA ASP A 165 -11.14 -3.98 -9.78
C ASP A 165 -12.01 -5.07 -10.43
N ASP A 166 -11.85 -5.24 -11.74
CA ASP A 166 -12.53 -6.24 -12.55
C ASP A 166 -11.58 -7.32 -13.13
N HIS A 167 -10.29 -7.29 -12.76
CA HIS A 167 -9.26 -8.21 -13.26
C HIS A 167 -8.61 -9.01 -12.12
N LEU A 168 -9.31 -9.99 -11.57
CA LEU A 168 -8.89 -10.74 -10.36
C LEU A 168 -7.68 -11.68 -10.50
N ALA A 169 -7.00 -11.70 -11.64
CA ALA A 169 -5.99 -12.72 -11.94
C ALA A 169 -4.72 -12.51 -11.10
N ASP A 170 -4.36 -11.25 -10.88
CA ASP A 170 -3.20 -10.86 -10.09
C ASP A 170 -3.42 -11.02 -8.59
N GLU A 171 -4.59 -10.71 -8.05
CA GLU A 171 -4.92 -10.99 -6.64
C GLU A 171 -4.89 -12.50 -6.39
N LEU A 172 -5.42 -13.29 -7.33
CA LEU A 172 -5.40 -14.74 -7.23
C LEU A 172 -3.97 -15.29 -7.27
N PHE A 173 -3.12 -14.74 -8.14
CA PHE A 173 -1.71 -15.08 -8.20
C PHE A 173 -1.00 -14.75 -6.88
N TRP A 174 -1.16 -13.52 -6.39
CA TRP A 174 -0.55 -13.06 -5.16
C TRP A 174 -0.96 -13.91 -3.95
N ALA A 175 -2.26 -14.15 -3.79
CA ALA A 175 -2.80 -14.99 -2.73
C ALA A 175 -2.23 -16.41 -2.79
N LYS A 176 -2.17 -17.02 -3.98
CA LYS A 176 -1.58 -18.36 -4.17
C LYS A 176 -0.08 -18.39 -3.87
N ALA A 177 0.67 -17.34 -4.23
CA ALA A 177 2.10 -17.26 -3.97
C ALA A 177 2.38 -17.22 -2.46
N GLU A 178 1.70 -16.34 -1.72
CA GLU A 178 1.85 -16.26 -0.26
C GLU A 178 1.43 -17.53 0.45
N ARG A 179 0.32 -18.13 -0.01
CA ARG A 179 -0.18 -19.42 0.46
C ARG A 179 0.80 -20.56 0.28
N ALA A 180 1.41 -20.65 -0.91
CA ALA A 180 2.40 -21.66 -1.21
C ALA A 180 3.60 -21.53 -0.26
N LEU A 181 4.11 -20.30 -0.09
CA LEU A 181 5.23 -20.00 0.80
C LEU A 181 4.90 -20.25 2.27
N ALA A 182 3.70 -19.90 2.72
CA ALA A 182 3.25 -20.13 4.09
C ALA A 182 3.13 -21.62 4.43
N LYS A 183 2.72 -22.45 3.46
CA LYS A 183 2.50 -23.89 3.68
C LYS A 183 3.69 -24.77 3.29
N GLY A 184 4.71 -24.21 2.64
CA GLY A 184 5.82 -24.99 2.08
C GLY A 184 5.37 -25.92 0.94
N THR A 185 4.27 -25.59 0.27
CA THR A 185 3.70 -26.42 -0.81
C THR A 185 3.92 -25.74 -2.14
N LEU A 186 4.65 -26.39 -3.04
CA LEU A 186 4.92 -25.83 -4.36
C LEU A 186 3.64 -25.72 -5.20
N PRO A 187 3.45 -24.59 -5.92
CA PRO A 187 2.37 -24.46 -6.88
C PRO A 187 2.60 -25.37 -8.09
N ALA A 188 1.57 -25.53 -8.92
CA ALA A 188 1.66 -26.33 -10.14
C ALA A 188 2.67 -25.75 -11.14
N ASN A 189 3.16 -26.59 -12.07
CA ASN A 189 4.01 -26.14 -13.17
C ASN A 189 3.33 -25.01 -13.98
N GLY A 190 4.11 -24.05 -14.45
CA GLY A 190 3.59 -22.88 -15.17
C GLY A 190 2.98 -21.81 -14.25
N PHE A 191 3.25 -21.85 -12.94
CA PHE A 191 2.68 -20.88 -11.98
C PHE A 191 2.98 -19.40 -12.31
N LEU A 192 4.11 -19.14 -12.99
CA LEU A 192 4.53 -17.79 -13.40
C LEU A 192 4.11 -17.46 -14.84
N ASP A 193 3.41 -18.36 -15.54
CA ASP A 193 3.03 -18.15 -16.94
C ASP A 193 2.03 -16.98 -17.05
N GLY A 194 2.35 -16.01 -17.90
CA GLY A 194 1.52 -14.82 -18.10
C GLY A 194 1.63 -13.75 -17.00
N VAL A 195 2.42 -14.01 -15.95
CA VAL A 195 2.70 -13.02 -14.90
C VAL A 195 3.81 -12.08 -15.39
N SER A 196 3.69 -10.79 -15.08
CA SER A 196 4.71 -9.79 -15.40
C SER A 196 4.98 -8.90 -14.19
N ALA A 197 6.22 -8.47 -14.02
CA ALA A 197 6.58 -7.48 -13.01
C ALA A 197 6.23 -6.07 -13.51
N VAL A 198 5.48 -5.35 -12.70
CA VAL A 198 5.07 -3.94 -12.91
C VAL A 198 5.13 -3.19 -11.57
N THR A 199 5.03 -1.86 -11.56
CA THR A 199 4.88 -1.10 -10.32
C THR A 199 3.60 -1.56 -9.62
N PRO A 200 3.69 -2.09 -8.39
CA PRO A 200 2.50 -2.54 -7.70
C PRO A 200 1.60 -1.35 -7.35
N SER A 201 0.30 -1.56 -7.51
CA SER A 201 -0.75 -0.64 -7.07
C SER A 201 -1.85 -1.42 -6.37
N TRP A 202 -2.82 -0.72 -5.78
CA TRP A 202 -3.94 -1.36 -5.09
C TRP A 202 -4.79 -2.27 -5.99
N ASN A 203 -4.70 -2.17 -7.31
CA ASN A 203 -5.37 -3.03 -8.31
C ASN A 203 -4.38 -3.74 -9.26
N GLN A 204 -3.10 -3.79 -8.89
CA GLN A 204 -2.07 -4.54 -9.62
C GLN A 204 -1.16 -5.21 -8.60
N SER A 205 -1.60 -6.36 -8.11
CA SER A 205 -1.03 -7.02 -6.93
C SER A 205 -0.05 -8.15 -7.26
N ALA A 206 0.06 -8.57 -8.52
CA ALA A 206 0.88 -9.71 -8.92
C ALA A 206 2.37 -9.53 -8.58
N THR A 207 2.89 -8.32 -8.72
CA THR A 207 4.28 -8.02 -8.35
C THR A 207 4.56 -8.31 -6.88
N LEU A 208 3.59 -8.13 -5.98
CA LEU A 208 3.75 -8.45 -4.55
C LEU A 208 4.02 -9.96 -4.36
N GLY A 209 3.31 -10.82 -5.10
CA GLY A 209 3.59 -12.26 -5.13
C GLY A 209 4.98 -12.59 -5.68
N LEU A 210 5.43 -11.88 -6.73
CA LEU A 210 6.77 -12.06 -7.29
C LEU A 210 7.87 -11.68 -6.29
N ILE A 211 7.69 -10.56 -5.58
CA ILE A 211 8.63 -10.09 -4.54
C ILE A 211 8.78 -11.17 -3.46
N SER A 212 7.67 -11.69 -2.95
CA SER A 212 7.68 -12.72 -1.92
C SER A 212 8.34 -14.03 -2.35
N LEU A 213 8.14 -14.45 -3.61
CA LEU A 213 8.82 -15.62 -4.18
C LEU A 213 10.32 -15.37 -4.33
N ALA A 214 10.71 -14.21 -4.86
CA ALA A 214 12.10 -13.83 -5.08
C ALA A 214 12.90 -13.69 -3.77
N LEU A 215 12.24 -13.34 -2.67
CA LEU A 215 12.84 -13.21 -1.35
C LEU A 215 12.71 -14.48 -0.48
N SER A 216 12.16 -15.57 -1.02
CA SER A 216 12.01 -16.83 -0.26
C SER A 216 13.37 -17.47 0.06
N SER A 217 13.59 -17.83 1.32
CA SER A 217 14.76 -18.61 1.75
C SER A 217 14.54 -20.13 1.68
N ASP A 218 13.36 -20.60 1.28
CA ASP A 218 13.07 -22.03 1.15
C ASP A 218 13.68 -22.58 -0.16
N GLU A 219 14.56 -23.57 -0.05
CA GLU A 219 15.22 -24.19 -1.20
C GLU A 219 14.27 -24.96 -2.11
N ALA A 220 13.11 -25.41 -1.62
CA ALA A 220 12.09 -26.00 -2.48
C ALA A 220 11.61 -25.00 -3.55
N PHE A 221 11.62 -23.70 -3.23
CA PHE A 221 11.16 -22.62 -4.11
C PHE A 221 12.28 -22.06 -5.00
N ALA A 222 13.49 -22.62 -4.99
CA ALA A 222 14.63 -22.07 -5.73
C ALA A 222 14.34 -21.74 -7.22
N PRO A 223 13.67 -22.61 -8.01
CA PRO A 223 13.36 -22.29 -9.41
C PRO A 223 12.39 -21.11 -9.59
N LEU A 224 11.38 -21.02 -8.72
CA LEU A 224 10.42 -19.90 -8.71
C LEU A 224 11.10 -18.61 -8.25
N ARG A 225 11.96 -18.70 -7.24
CA ARG A 225 12.76 -17.58 -6.71
C ARG A 225 13.65 -16.98 -7.79
N GLU A 226 14.38 -17.81 -8.53
CA GLU A 226 15.28 -17.36 -9.61
C GLU A 226 14.52 -16.70 -10.75
N THR A 227 13.38 -17.29 -11.14
CA THR A 227 12.55 -16.76 -12.22
C THR A 227 11.89 -15.44 -11.82
N ALA A 228 11.25 -15.38 -10.65
CA ALA A 228 10.64 -14.16 -10.12
C ALA A 228 11.69 -13.06 -9.90
N GLY A 229 12.86 -13.40 -9.34
CA GLY A 229 13.97 -12.46 -9.17
C GLY A 229 14.46 -11.88 -10.50
N SER A 230 14.56 -12.70 -11.55
CA SER A 230 14.92 -12.23 -12.88
C SER A 230 13.89 -11.26 -13.47
N MET A 231 12.60 -11.51 -13.27
CA MET A 231 11.52 -10.61 -13.70
C MET A 231 11.59 -9.25 -12.99
N LEU A 232 11.81 -9.26 -11.67
CA LEU A 232 11.93 -8.03 -10.86
C LEU A 232 13.16 -7.22 -11.24
N VAL A 233 14.30 -7.87 -11.48
CA VAL A 233 15.53 -7.22 -11.95
C VAL A 233 15.33 -6.61 -13.33
N SER A 234 14.70 -7.33 -14.26
CA SER A 234 14.38 -6.80 -15.60
C SER A 234 13.51 -5.55 -15.49
N TYR A 235 12.48 -5.57 -14.65
CA TYR A 235 11.61 -4.42 -14.46
C TYR A 235 12.35 -3.22 -13.85
N ALA A 236 13.20 -3.45 -12.83
CA ALA A 236 14.02 -2.40 -12.25
C ALA A 236 14.99 -1.79 -13.28
N ASP A 237 15.49 -2.57 -14.24
CA ASP A 237 16.33 -2.09 -15.34
C ASP A 237 15.58 -1.19 -16.31
N GLU A 238 14.33 -1.53 -16.62
CA GLU A 238 13.45 -0.64 -17.37
C GLU A 238 13.21 0.68 -16.63
N LEU A 239 13.02 0.63 -15.31
CA LEU A 239 12.90 1.84 -14.48
C LEU A 239 14.17 2.70 -14.54
N LEU A 240 15.37 2.11 -14.57
CA LEU A 240 16.62 2.86 -14.75
C LEU A 240 16.71 3.52 -16.13
N VAL A 241 16.26 2.84 -17.19
CA VAL A 241 16.20 3.43 -18.54
C VAL A 241 15.28 4.64 -18.56
N LYS A 242 14.08 4.54 -17.97
CA LYS A 242 13.15 5.68 -17.84
C LYS A 242 13.78 6.83 -17.04
N ALA A 243 14.40 6.51 -15.90
CA ALA A 243 15.08 7.49 -15.07
C ALA A 243 16.19 8.23 -15.83
N GLY A 244 16.95 7.54 -16.69
CA GLY A 244 17.99 8.15 -17.52
C GLY A 244 17.46 9.15 -18.56
N GLN A 245 16.17 9.11 -18.89
CA GLN A 245 15.53 10.02 -19.84
C GLN A 245 14.84 11.21 -19.15
N CYS A 246 14.65 11.14 -17.83
CA CYS A 246 14.02 12.20 -17.05
C CYS A 246 15.07 13.18 -16.50
N PRO A 247 14.92 14.51 -16.69
CA PRO A 247 15.83 15.50 -16.11
C PRO A 247 15.95 15.44 -14.58
N TYR A 248 14.88 14.98 -13.91
CA TYR A 248 14.84 14.78 -12.45
C TYR A 248 15.25 13.36 -12.02
N ARG A 249 15.65 12.51 -12.97
CA ARG A 249 16.16 11.15 -12.74
C ARG A 249 15.19 10.19 -12.03
N ILE A 250 13.89 10.45 -12.15
CA ILE A 250 12.82 9.54 -11.72
C ILE A 250 12.27 8.73 -12.89
N SER A 251 11.67 7.59 -12.60
CA SER A 251 11.15 6.66 -13.63
C SER A 251 9.73 6.98 -14.11
N LEU A 252 9.10 8.00 -13.53
CA LEU A 252 7.70 8.36 -13.80
C LEU A 252 7.54 9.04 -15.18
N ASP A 253 6.64 8.51 -15.99
CA ASP A 253 6.28 9.02 -17.32
C ASP A 253 4.80 9.43 -17.43
N HIS A 254 3.98 9.13 -16.42
CA HIS A 254 2.59 9.52 -16.31
C HIS A 254 2.27 10.02 -14.89
N PHE A 255 1.60 11.17 -14.78
CA PHE A 255 1.23 11.78 -13.49
C PHE A 255 -0.24 11.49 -13.17
N ALA A 256 -0.47 10.29 -12.63
CA ALA A 256 -1.77 9.83 -12.13
C ALA A 256 -2.09 10.39 -10.74
N TRP A 257 -3.26 10.04 -10.21
CA TRP A 257 -3.60 10.32 -8.81
C TRP A 257 -2.74 9.45 -7.89
N GLY A 258 -1.94 10.08 -7.03
CA GLY A 258 -0.98 9.39 -6.17
C GLY A 258 0.36 9.18 -6.85
N SER A 259 0.76 10.05 -7.78
CA SER A 259 2.02 9.92 -8.52
C SER A 259 3.27 9.92 -7.65
N THR A 260 3.20 10.47 -6.43
CA THR A 260 4.26 10.34 -5.42
C THR A 260 4.40 8.90 -4.92
N SER A 261 3.30 8.17 -4.77
CA SER A 261 3.33 6.74 -4.44
C SER A 261 3.94 5.93 -5.58
N ASP A 262 3.70 6.29 -6.84
CA ASP A 262 4.36 5.63 -7.98
C ASP A 262 5.89 5.79 -7.89
N VAL A 263 6.37 7.00 -7.58
CA VAL A 263 7.81 7.27 -7.39
C VAL A 263 8.38 6.48 -6.20
N ALA A 264 7.66 6.43 -5.07
CA ALA A 264 8.07 5.65 -3.91
C ALA A 264 8.14 4.15 -4.22
N ASN A 265 7.13 3.59 -4.92
CA ASN A 265 7.14 2.20 -5.35
C ASN A 265 8.25 1.92 -6.36
N HIS A 266 8.58 2.85 -7.28
CA HIS A 266 9.75 2.70 -8.16
C HIS A 266 11.06 2.58 -7.36
N ALA A 267 11.21 3.36 -6.28
CA ALA A 267 12.36 3.26 -5.38
C ALA A 267 12.40 1.89 -4.69
N MET A 268 11.25 1.41 -4.19
CA MET A 268 11.11 0.08 -3.59
C MET A 268 11.51 -1.04 -4.58
N MET A 269 11.03 -0.99 -5.83
CA MET A 269 11.38 -1.99 -6.85
C MET A 269 12.89 -2.03 -7.14
N LYS A 270 13.53 -0.87 -7.23
CA LYS A 270 14.98 -0.73 -7.42
C LYS A 270 15.76 -1.23 -6.20
N LEU A 271 15.26 -0.99 -4.99
CA LEU A 271 15.86 -1.48 -3.75
C LEU A 271 15.81 -3.01 -3.64
N ILE A 272 14.68 -3.62 -4.04
CA ILE A 272 14.54 -5.07 -4.12
C ILE A 272 15.51 -5.64 -5.15
N ALA A 273 15.62 -5.06 -6.35
CA ALA A 273 16.59 -5.49 -7.36
C ALA A 273 18.04 -5.33 -6.90
N MET A 274 18.36 -4.25 -6.17
CA MET A 274 19.66 -4.05 -5.53
C MET A 274 19.96 -5.18 -4.53
N ARG A 275 19.00 -5.56 -3.69
CA ARG A 275 19.15 -6.68 -2.74
C ARG A 275 19.35 -8.02 -3.45
N LEU A 276 18.57 -8.30 -4.48
CA LEU A 276 18.65 -9.56 -5.24
C LEU A 276 19.97 -9.72 -5.99
N THR A 277 20.51 -8.63 -6.51
CA THR A 277 21.74 -8.65 -7.33
C THR A 277 23.02 -8.35 -6.55
N GLY A 278 22.91 -7.73 -5.38
CA GLY A 278 24.05 -7.16 -4.66
C GLY A 278 24.73 -5.98 -5.39
N SER A 279 24.06 -5.35 -6.35
CA SER A 279 24.64 -4.31 -7.20
C SER A 279 24.20 -2.91 -6.80
N ASP A 280 25.16 -2.04 -6.45
CA ASP A 280 24.90 -0.63 -6.09
C ASP A 280 24.48 0.25 -7.27
N ARG A 281 24.37 -0.29 -8.49
CA ARG A 281 24.01 0.49 -9.69
C ARG A 281 22.63 1.15 -9.62
N TYR A 282 21.73 0.63 -8.77
CA TYR A 282 20.39 1.19 -8.57
C TYR A 282 20.38 2.37 -7.60
N LEU A 283 21.38 2.46 -6.70
CA LEU A 283 21.42 3.44 -5.61
C LEU A 283 21.29 4.90 -6.08
N PRO A 284 21.95 5.36 -7.16
CA PRO A 284 21.78 6.72 -7.64
C PRO A 284 20.35 7.05 -8.08
N SER A 285 19.63 6.07 -8.62
CA SER A 285 18.24 6.26 -9.03
C SER A 285 17.27 6.20 -7.84
N ILE A 286 17.50 5.30 -6.88
CA ILE A 286 16.76 5.27 -5.61
C ILE A 286 16.88 6.61 -4.87
N GLN A 287 18.10 7.15 -4.78
CA GLN A 287 18.33 8.46 -4.17
C GLN A 287 17.63 9.59 -4.94
N ALA A 288 17.55 9.51 -6.28
CA ALA A 288 16.85 10.50 -7.07
C ALA A 288 15.33 10.47 -6.85
N ASP A 289 14.74 9.28 -6.72
CA ASP A 289 13.32 9.11 -6.37
C ASP A 289 13.03 9.77 -5.01
N LEU A 290 13.84 9.48 -3.98
CA LEU A 290 13.71 10.10 -2.65
C LEU A 290 13.91 11.63 -2.72
N ASN A 291 14.95 12.10 -3.42
CA ASN A 291 15.21 13.53 -3.59
C ASN A 291 14.03 14.24 -4.26
N TRP A 292 13.39 13.60 -5.23
CA TRP A 292 12.23 14.16 -5.93
C TRP A 292 11.04 14.30 -4.99
N LEU A 293 10.75 13.28 -4.18
CA LEU A 293 9.71 13.33 -3.15
C LEU A 293 9.96 14.44 -2.11
N LEU A 294 11.24 14.72 -1.81
CA LEU A 294 11.65 15.65 -0.76
C LEU A 294 12.02 17.07 -1.24
N GLY A 295 11.76 17.42 -2.51
CA GLY A 295 11.89 18.81 -2.99
C GLY A 295 12.68 19.03 -4.27
N THR A 296 13.39 18.02 -4.77
CA THR A 296 14.08 18.07 -6.07
C THR A 296 13.10 17.79 -7.19
N ASN A 297 12.09 18.63 -7.34
CA ASN A 297 11.02 18.48 -8.32
C ASN A 297 10.57 19.85 -8.86
N PRO A 298 9.82 19.90 -9.97
CA PRO A 298 9.40 21.16 -10.60
C PRO A 298 8.51 22.08 -9.77
N THR A 299 7.90 21.58 -8.70
CA THR A 299 7.04 22.36 -7.80
C THR A 299 7.85 23.00 -6.66
N GLY A 300 9.00 22.42 -6.31
CA GLY A 300 9.82 22.81 -5.18
C GLY A 300 9.31 22.33 -3.81
N TYR A 301 8.15 21.66 -3.75
CA TYR A 301 7.61 21.12 -2.50
C TYR A 301 8.38 19.87 -2.09
N CYS A 302 8.75 19.79 -0.81
CA CYS A 302 8.78 18.50 -0.14
C CYS A 302 7.34 18.02 -0.05
N PHE A 303 7.02 16.82 -0.55
CA PHE A 303 5.64 16.30 -0.53
C PHE A 303 5.27 15.63 0.80
N VAL A 304 6.12 15.73 1.81
CA VAL A 304 5.86 15.18 3.15
C VAL A 304 5.52 16.31 4.11
N THR A 305 4.37 16.23 4.78
CA THR A 305 3.91 17.24 5.73
C THR A 305 4.88 17.40 6.89
N GLY A 306 5.18 18.65 7.27
CA GLY A 306 6.11 18.97 8.35
C GLY A 306 7.61 18.83 8.01
N PHE A 307 7.95 18.47 6.76
CA PHE A 307 9.34 18.33 6.30
C PHE A 307 9.69 19.29 5.16
N GLY A 308 10.98 19.61 5.04
CA GLY A 308 11.51 20.51 4.02
C GLY A 308 11.25 21.99 4.32
N THR A 309 11.71 22.86 3.42
CA THR A 309 11.51 24.32 3.54
C THR A 309 10.22 24.81 2.88
N LEU A 310 9.62 23.97 2.04
CA LEU A 310 8.31 24.17 1.42
C LEU A 310 7.54 22.84 1.54
N SER A 311 6.68 22.76 2.56
CA SER A 311 5.89 21.57 2.91
C SER A 311 4.40 21.80 2.62
N PRO A 312 3.58 20.76 2.38
CA PRO A 312 2.14 20.92 2.23
C PRO A 312 1.52 21.37 3.55
N MET A 313 0.71 22.42 3.51
CA MET A 313 0.07 23.02 4.68
C MET A 313 -1.46 22.85 4.67
N ASN A 314 -2.07 22.77 3.49
CA ASN A 314 -3.53 22.73 3.31
C ASN A 314 -3.94 21.39 2.68
N ILE A 315 -3.58 20.29 3.33
CA ILE A 315 -3.85 18.93 2.82
C ILE A 315 -5.35 18.60 2.89
N HIS A 316 -5.84 17.79 1.95
CA HIS A 316 -7.19 17.22 1.99
C HIS A 316 -7.23 16.10 3.04
N HIS A 317 -7.27 16.46 4.32
CA HIS A 317 -7.28 15.54 5.44
C HIS A 317 -8.18 16.08 6.57
N ARG A 318 -9.28 15.38 6.84
CA ARG A 318 -10.33 15.87 7.75
C ARG A 318 -9.82 16.23 9.14
N PRO A 319 -9.00 15.41 9.84
CA PRO A 319 -8.41 15.83 11.11
C PRO A 319 -7.62 17.13 11.02
N SER A 320 -6.69 17.26 10.07
CA SER A 320 -5.87 18.48 9.93
C SER A 320 -6.71 19.71 9.57
N GLY A 321 -7.80 19.55 8.81
CA GLY A 321 -8.70 20.67 8.50
C GLY A 321 -9.66 21.04 9.64
N ALA A 322 -9.82 20.18 10.65
CA ALA A 322 -10.82 20.34 11.71
C ALA A 322 -10.24 20.54 13.12
N ASP A 323 -8.97 20.22 13.35
CA ASP A 323 -8.35 20.24 14.68
C ASP A 323 -8.02 21.65 15.19
N GLY A 324 -8.05 22.66 14.32
CA GLY A 324 -7.71 24.05 14.64
C GLY A 324 -6.22 24.31 14.81
N VAL A 325 -5.36 23.36 14.41
CA VAL A 325 -3.91 23.48 14.38
C VAL A 325 -3.48 24.06 13.02
N PRO A 326 -2.65 25.11 12.97
CA PRO A 326 -2.21 25.68 11.70
C PRO A 326 -1.39 24.70 10.83
N GLU A 327 -0.55 23.88 11.46
CA GLU A 327 0.23 22.85 10.82
C GLU A 327 -0.56 21.55 10.69
N PRO A 328 -0.56 20.87 9.52
CA PRO A 328 -1.17 19.56 9.41
C PRO A 328 -0.36 18.52 10.18
N VAL A 329 -0.99 17.38 10.49
CA VAL A 329 -0.31 16.19 11.02
C VAL A 329 0.94 15.90 10.17
N PRO A 330 2.14 15.79 10.79
CA PRO A 330 3.39 15.62 10.05
C PRO A 330 3.60 14.18 9.57
N GLY A 331 4.48 14.00 8.58
CA GLY A 331 4.92 12.69 8.09
C GLY A 331 4.03 12.08 7.00
N PHE A 332 2.98 12.77 6.54
CA PHE A 332 2.14 12.26 5.46
C PHE A 332 2.67 12.62 4.08
N LEU A 333 2.75 11.61 3.20
CA LEU A 333 3.03 11.81 1.80
C LEU A 333 1.76 12.23 1.07
N VAL A 334 1.75 13.43 0.50
CA VAL A 334 0.63 13.87 -0.33
C VAL A 334 0.68 13.25 -1.72
N GLY A 335 -0.47 13.13 -2.38
CA GLY A 335 -0.59 12.45 -3.69
C GLY A 335 0.25 13.06 -4.82
N GLY A 336 0.58 14.35 -4.72
CA GLY A 336 1.49 15.06 -5.62
C GLY A 336 0.87 15.42 -6.97
N PRO A 337 1.70 15.73 -7.98
CA PRO A 337 1.22 16.24 -9.25
C PRO A 337 0.29 15.23 -9.97
N ASN A 338 -0.85 15.72 -10.47
CA ASN A 338 -1.87 14.91 -11.15
C ASN A 338 -2.45 15.68 -12.34
N THR A 339 -2.62 14.98 -13.47
CA THR A 339 -3.26 15.51 -14.69
C THR A 339 -4.54 14.79 -15.12
N VAL A 340 -4.88 13.67 -14.46
CA VAL A 340 -6.07 12.85 -14.75
C VAL A 340 -7.33 13.53 -14.21
N VAL A 341 -7.27 14.03 -12.97
CA VAL A 341 -8.37 14.76 -12.35
C VAL A 341 -7.93 16.21 -12.19
N MET A 342 -8.51 17.12 -12.97
CA MET A 342 -8.19 18.56 -12.98
C MET A 342 -9.23 19.43 -12.25
N ASN A 343 -10.41 18.88 -11.98
CA ASN A 343 -11.56 19.59 -11.41
C ASN A 343 -12.04 18.92 -10.12
N ASP A 344 -11.32 19.16 -9.03
CA ASP A 344 -11.54 18.59 -7.69
C ASP A 344 -11.95 19.64 -6.63
N CYS A 345 -11.89 20.93 -6.99
CA CYS A 345 -12.19 22.05 -6.09
C CYS A 345 -13.41 22.87 -6.55
N GLN A 346 -14.11 23.46 -5.58
CA GLN A 346 -15.16 24.46 -5.82
C GLN A 346 -14.97 25.68 -4.89
N PRO A 347 -14.73 26.90 -5.41
CA PRO A 347 -14.52 27.23 -6.83
C PRO A 347 -13.26 26.56 -7.41
N PRO A 348 -13.14 26.41 -8.74
CA PRO A 348 -12.00 25.75 -9.36
C PRO A 348 -10.66 26.44 -9.03
N VAL A 349 -9.64 25.63 -8.72
CA VAL A 349 -8.25 26.08 -8.52
C VAL A 349 -7.45 25.81 -9.78
N GLN A 350 -6.79 26.84 -10.32
CA GLN A 350 -5.97 26.68 -11.51
C GLN A 350 -4.68 25.92 -11.19
N ARG A 351 -4.48 24.78 -11.86
CA ARG A 351 -3.24 24.01 -11.83
C ARG A 351 -2.44 24.17 -13.12
N SER A 352 -1.12 23.91 -13.03
CA SER A 352 -0.25 23.94 -14.21
C SER A 352 -0.68 22.88 -15.22
N THR A 353 -0.64 23.20 -16.51
CA THR A 353 -0.82 22.21 -17.58
C THR A 353 0.44 21.39 -17.85
N PHE A 354 1.58 21.76 -17.27
CA PHE A 354 2.79 20.94 -17.30
C PHE A 354 2.67 19.82 -16.25
N PRO A 355 2.71 18.53 -16.63
CA PRO A 355 2.31 17.44 -15.74
C PRO A 355 3.03 17.42 -14.39
N ALA A 356 4.36 17.53 -14.41
CA ALA A 356 5.19 17.51 -13.21
C ALA A 356 5.08 18.77 -12.32
N LYS A 357 4.31 19.79 -12.77
CA LYS A 357 3.96 21.00 -12.01
C LYS A 357 2.49 21.05 -11.61
N SER A 358 1.69 20.04 -11.95
CA SER A 358 0.23 20.03 -11.76
C SER A 358 -0.14 19.63 -10.32
N TYR A 359 0.31 20.42 -9.35
CA TYR A 359 0.06 20.24 -7.91
C TYR A 359 -0.40 21.56 -7.31
N THR A 360 -1.27 21.52 -6.30
CA THR A 360 -1.69 22.71 -5.56
C THR A 360 -1.89 22.38 -4.09
N ASP A 361 -1.36 23.22 -3.21
CA ASP A 361 -1.49 23.08 -1.77
C ASP A 361 -2.76 23.77 -1.27
N VAL A 362 -3.92 23.15 -1.53
CA VAL A 362 -5.25 23.66 -1.16
C VAL A 362 -6.13 22.51 -0.67
N GLU A 363 -6.86 22.72 0.43
CA GLU A 363 -7.60 21.68 1.15
C GLU A 363 -8.64 20.95 0.28
N CYS A 364 -9.27 21.64 -0.66
CA CYS A 364 -10.23 21.00 -1.57
C CYS A 364 -9.59 20.09 -2.62
N SER A 365 -8.27 20.18 -2.86
CA SER A 365 -7.62 19.45 -3.95
C SER A 365 -7.29 18.01 -3.57
N TYR A 366 -8.31 17.18 -3.42
CA TYR A 366 -8.14 15.76 -3.09
C TYR A 366 -7.28 15.02 -4.14
N SER A 367 -7.28 15.46 -5.40
CA SER A 367 -6.57 14.77 -6.47
C SER A 367 -5.06 15.01 -6.49
N THR A 368 -4.58 16.02 -5.77
CA THR A 368 -3.13 16.35 -5.68
C THR A 368 -2.60 16.46 -4.25
N ASN A 369 -3.47 16.75 -3.29
CA ASN A 369 -3.07 17.12 -1.93
C ASN A 369 -3.81 16.35 -0.83
N GLU A 370 -4.48 15.24 -1.17
CA GLU A 370 -4.89 14.24 -0.17
C GLU A 370 -3.67 13.46 0.33
N ILE A 371 -3.88 12.57 1.30
CA ILE A 371 -2.91 11.62 1.86
C ILE A 371 -3.51 10.22 1.76
N ALA A 372 -2.70 9.16 1.74
CA ALA A 372 -3.22 7.80 1.82
C ALA A 372 -2.22 6.82 2.43
N ILE A 373 -2.73 5.79 3.11
CA ILE A 373 -1.92 4.76 3.75
C ILE A 373 -1.00 4.03 2.75
N ASN A 374 -1.47 3.76 1.53
CA ASN A 374 -0.70 3.10 0.48
C ASN A 374 0.29 4.04 -0.22
N TRP A 375 0.30 5.32 0.12
CA TRP A 375 1.31 6.28 -0.34
C TRP A 375 2.44 6.39 0.68
N ASN A 376 2.08 6.40 1.97
CA ASN A 376 3.06 6.37 3.05
C ASN A 376 3.81 5.04 3.17
N ALA A 377 3.16 3.90 2.91
CA ALA A 377 3.79 2.59 3.06
C ALA A 377 5.08 2.39 2.24
N PRO A 378 5.15 2.72 0.92
CA PRO A 378 6.39 2.62 0.15
C PRO A 378 7.39 3.76 0.40
N LEU A 379 7.00 4.82 1.12
CA LEU A 379 7.92 5.89 1.54
C LEU A 379 8.73 5.48 2.78
N ALA A 380 8.10 4.74 3.69
CA ALA A 380 8.75 4.12 4.84
C ALA A 380 9.73 3.04 4.38
#